data_AF-A0A354C284-F1
#
_entry.id   AF-A0A354C284-F1
#
_cell.length_a   1.000
_cell.length_b   1.000
_cell.length_c   1.000
_cell.angle_alpha   90.00
_cell.angle_beta   90.00
_cell.angle_gamma   90.00
#
_symmetry.space_group_name_H-M   'P 1'
#
loop_
_entity.id
_entity.type
_entity.pdbx_description
1 polymer ?
#
loop_
_entity_poly.entity_id
_entity_poly.type
_entity_poly.pdbx_seq_one_letter_code
_entity_poly.pdbx_strand_id
1 'polypeptide(L)'
;MPSITLKKCPKVYILETHRSKTPADTLQFVERIKETVGMMSFRNATEVDRIGIQVFTCDRIRPDGSMTSHTGKGVSPIQAQVSITMEAIERYCSEFRKEYLEKLIKGSFHNLKSHFNILDPRDLILSRFSDYDDGKEISWIWGCDLSGEEDILVPACAVYHPYHEDNILLMSTHTNGIAAGNTIEEAVIHGLAEVIERDAWSIAQYSRQFHDAIFIEDVPENEFIIGVFERFEKAAIEIVAKDLTTDVGMPVIAAFSRDLVCLTMAPIDGFGAHLDPKVAT
;
A
#
# COMPACT_ATOMS: atom_id res chain seq x y z
N MET A 1 22.34 -4.85 12.86
CA MET A 1 22.52 -3.75 11.91
C MET A 1 21.87 -4.19 10.61
N PRO A 2 20.66 -3.70 10.29
CA PRO A 2 19.99 -4.08 9.06
C PRO A 2 20.61 -3.34 7.85
N SER A 3 21.78 -3.79 7.41
CA SER A 3 22.27 -3.40 6.08
C SER A 3 21.41 -4.09 5.01
N ILE A 4 20.51 -3.36 4.36
CA ILE A 4 19.82 -3.86 3.18
C ILE A 4 20.75 -3.75 1.97
N THR A 5 20.96 -4.85 1.26
CA THR A 5 21.69 -4.83 -0.02
C THR A 5 20.69 -5.13 -1.13
N LEU A 6 20.26 -4.08 -1.83
CA LEU A 6 19.34 -4.21 -2.97
C LEU A 6 20.06 -4.87 -4.14
N LYS A 7 19.38 -5.82 -4.77
CA LYS A 7 19.88 -6.60 -5.91
C LYS A 7 19.11 -6.23 -7.17
N LYS A 8 19.69 -6.54 -8.33
CA LYS A 8 18.98 -6.46 -9.59
C LYS A 8 17.74 -7.34 -9.55
N CYS A 9 16.57 -6.76 -9.79
CA CYS A 9 15.27 -7.43 -9.78
C CYS A 9 14.58 -7.26 -11.17
N PRO A 10 14.95 -8.07 -12.18
CA PRO A 10 14.34 -7.97 -13.51
C PRO A 10 12.85 -8.26 -13.46
N LYS A 11 12.05 -7.47 -14.19
CA LYS A 11 10.62 -7.71 -14.34
C LYS A 11 10.39 -8.75 -15.44
N VAL A 12 9.70 -9.84 -15.10
CA VAL A 12 9.38 -10.94 -16.01
C VAL A 12 7.92 -10.93 -16.44
N TYR A 13 7.08 -10.20 -15.70
CA TYR A 13 5.68 -9.97 -15.98
C TYR A 13 5.47 -8.46 -16.08
N ILE A 14 5.15 -7.96 -17.29
CA ILE A 14 5.07 -6.54 -17.65
C ILE A 14 3.81 -6.36 -18.50
N LEU A 15 2.66 -6.47 -17.84
CA LEU A 15 1.35 -6.28 -18.45
C LEU A 15 0.60 -5.23 -17.63
N GLU A 16 -0.45 -5.63 -16.90
CA GLU A 16 -1.20 -4.75 -15.99
C GLU A 16 -0.44 -4.42 -14.70
N THR A 17 0.67 -5.11 -14.45
CA THR A 17 1.55 -4.85 -13.32
C THR A 17 2.97 -5.29 -13.68
N HIS A 18 3.98 -4.68 -13.05
CA HIS A 18 5.38 -5.07 -13.25
C HIS A 18 5.87 -5.92 -12.07
N ARG A 19 6.16 -7.21 -12.31
CA ARG A 19 6.57 -8.17 -11.28
C ARG A 19 7.77 -9.02 -11.68
N SER A 20 8.55 -9.45 -10.69
CA SER A 20 9.74 -10.30 -10.88
C SER A 20 9.43 -11.79 -10.98
N LYS A 21 8.15 -12.17 -10.77
CA LYS A 21 7.60 -13.51 -10.98
C LYS A 21 6.27 -13.40 -11.71
N THR A 22 5.85 -14.49 -12.36
CA THR A 22 4.51 -14.56 -12.93
C THR A 22 3.46 -14.70 -11.82
N PRO A 23 2.20 -14.27 -12.05
CA PRO A 23 1.12 -14.49 -11.08
C PRO A 23 0.94 -15.95 -10.69
N ALA A 24 1.16 -16.91 -11.61
CA ALA A 24 1.07 -18.33 -11.32
C ALA A 24 2.16 -18.80 -10.33
N ASP A 25 3.40 -18.36 -10.51
CA ASP A 25 4.51 -18.68 -9.60
C ASP A 25 4.28 -18.09 -8.21
N THR A 26 3.78 -16.84 -8.14
CA THR A 26 3.42 -16.21 -6.88
C THR A 26 2.26 -16.95 -6.22
N LEU A 27 1.22 -17.33 -6.97
CA LEU A 27 0.06 -18.07 -6.44
C LEU A 27 0.50 -19.37 -5.76
N GLN A 28 1.36 -20.15 -6.41
CA GLN A 28 1.86 -21.42 -5.87
C GLN A 28 2.63 -21.26 -4.54
N PHE A 29 3.32 -20.15 -4.37
CA PHE A 29 3.98 -19.82 -3.11
C PHE A 29 2.96 -19.42 -2.05
N VAL A 30 2.06 -18.49 -2.38
CA VAL A 30 1.15 -17.90 -1.39
C VAL A 30 0.06 -18.86 -0.93
N GLU A 31 -0.34 -19.84 -1.76
CA GLU A 31 -1.27 -20.91 -1.34
C GLU A 31 -0.77 -21.72 -0.15
N ARG A 32 0.54 -21.86 0.01
CA ARG A 32 1.15 -22.65 1.10
C ARG A 32 1.16 -21.92 2.45
N ILE A 33 0.89 -20.62 2.45
CA ILE A 33 0.99 -19.76 3.64
C ILE A 33 -0.34 -19.16 4.06
N LYS A 34 -1.44 -19.41 3.33
CA LYS A 34 -2.79 -18.92 3.68
C LYS A 34 -3.18 -19.29 5.12
N GLU A 35 -2.94 -20.54 5.52
CA GLU A 35 -3.20 -21.01 6.89
C GLU A 35 -2.33 -20.29 7.92
N THR A 36 -1.03 -20.11 7.63
CA THR A 36 -0.08 -19.40 8.51
C THR A 36 -0.47 -17.93 8.72
N VAL A 37 -0.98 -17.31 7.67
CA VAL A 37 -1.44 -15.91 7.67
C VAL A 37 -2.83 -15.78 8.32
N GLY A 38 -3.52 -16.89 8.56
CA GLY A 38 -4.84 -16.92 9.20
C GLY A 38 -6.00 -16.56 8.26
N MET A 39 -5.82 -16.75 6.95
CA MET A 39 -6.83 -16.44 5.94
C MET A 39 -7.97 -17.47 5.93
N MET A 40 -9.20 -16.97 5.91
CA MET A 40 -10.45 -17.71 5.97
C MET A 40 -11.45 -17.16 4.95
N SER A 41 -12.56 -17.86 4.72
CA SER A 41 -13.70 -17.35 3.93
C SER A 41 -13.32 -16.81 2.54
N PHE A 42 -12.42 -17.47 1.84
CA PHE A 42 -11.95 -17.04 0.52
C PHE A 42 -13.08 -17.15 -0.52
N ARG A 43 -13.47 -16.01 -1.10
CA ARG A 43 -14.65 -15.90 -1.97
C ARG A 43 -14.32 -15.13 -3.25
N ASN A 44 -14.80 -15.65 -4.38
CA ASN A 44 -14.89 -14.86 -5.60
C ASN A 44 -16.10 -13.91 -5.45
N ALA A 45 -15.84 -12.61 -5.48
CA ALA A 45 -16.84 -11.55 -5.33
C ALA A 45 -17.11 -10.83 -6.66
N THR A 46 -16.60 -11.33 -7.78
CA THR A 46 -16.77 -10.72 -9.11
C THR A 46 -18.26 -10.54 -9.48
N GLU A 47 -19.09 -11.54 -9.20
CA GLU A 47 -20.53 -11.50 -9.53
C GLU A 47 -21.38 -10.67 -8.55
N VAL A 48 -20.74 -10.00 -7.58
CA VAL A 48 -21.43 -9.08 -6.66
C VAL A 48 -21.66 -7.72 -7.33
N ASP A 49 -20.89 -7.40 -8.38
CA ASP A 49 -21.11 -6.24 -9.23
C ASP A 49 -21.52 -6.65 -10.66
N ARG A 50 -21.59 -5.67 -11.56
CA ARG A 50 -21.96 -5.86 -12.98
C ARG A 50 -20.86 -5.41 -13.97
N ILE A 51 -19.66 -5.14 -13.46
CA ILE A 51 -18.49 -4.67 -14.22
C ILE A 51 -17.72 -5.86 -14.78
N GLY A 52 -17.66 -6.96 -14.01
CA GLY A 52 -16.94 -8.18 -14.42
C GLY A 52 -15.42 -8.06 -14.29
N ILE A 53 -14.93 -7.16 -13.42
CA ILE A 53 -13.52 -7.13 -12.99
C ILE A 53 -13.32 -8.19 -11.91
N GLN A 54 -12.20 -8.91 -11.95
CA GLN A 54 -11.98 -10.01 -11.03
C GLN A 54 -11.67 -9.48 -9.63
N VAL A 55 -12.56 -9.80 -8.68
CA VAL A 55 -12.44 -9.40 -7.28
C VAL A 55 -12.59 -10.63 -6.40
N PHE A 56 -11.67 -10.78 -5.46
CA PHE A 56 -11.73 -11.78 -4.40
C PHE A 56 -11.78 -11.10 -3.05
N THR A 57 -12.47 -11.71 -2.10
CA THR A 57 -12.51 -11.29 -0.70
C THR A 57 -12.14 -12.45 0.21
N CYS A 58 -11.58 -12.14 1.37
CA CYS A 58 -11.29 -13.12 2.41
C CYS A 58 -11.33 -12.44 3.76
N ASP A 59 -11.57 -13.24 4.80
CA ASP A 59 -11.39 -12.81 6.17
C ASP A 59 -10.02 -13.29 6.65
N ARG A 60 -9.45 -12.62 7.65
CA ARG A 60 -8.21 -13.02 8.33
C ARG A 60 -8.39 -12.89 9.82
N ILE A 61 -7.97 -13.93 10.55
CA ILE A 61 -7.89 -13.89 12.00
C ILE A 61 -6.50 -13.41 12.40
N ARG A 62 -6.44 -12.32 13.15
CA ARG A 62 -5.21 -11.74 13.68
C ARG A 62 -4.70 -12.57 14.87
N PRO A 63 -3.41 -12.43 15.25
CA PRO A 63 -2.86 -13.13 16.42
C PRO A 63 -3.60 -12.84 17.74
N ASP A 64 -4.27 -11.70 17.86
CA ASP A 64 -5.10 -11.33 19.03
C ASP A 64 -6.52 -11.92 18.99
N GLY A 65 -6.86 -12.70 17.97
CA GLY A 65 -8.17 -13.32 17.75
C GLY A 65 -9.20 -12.42 17.07
N SER A 66 -8.89 -11.16 16.79
CA SER A 66 -9.78 -10.27 16.04
C SER A 66 -9.84 -10.65 14.56
N MET A 67 -10.92 -10.28 13.88
CA MET A 67 -11.14 -10.57 12.46
C MET A 67 -11.04 -9.29 11.63
N THR A 68 -10.40 -9.38 10.48
CA THR A 68 -10.31 -8.31 9.47
C THR A 68 -10.64 -8.89 8.09
N SER A 69 -11.12 -8.07 7.16
CA SER A 69 -11.40 -8.51 5.79
C SER A 69 -10.43 -7.85 4.81
N HIS A 70 -10.09 -8.56 3.75
CA HIS A 70 -9.17 -8.16 2.69
C HIS A 70 -9.85 -8.30 1.33
N THR A 71 -9.44 -7.48 0.37
CA THR A 71 -9.97 -7.51 -0.99
C THR A 71 -8.83 -7.49 -2.00
N GLY A 72 -8.79 -8.47 -2.89
CA GLY A 72 -7.84 -8.50 -3.99
C GLY A 72 -8.51 -8.26 -5.31
N LYS A 73 -7.83 -7.52 -6.18
CA LYS A 73 -8.31 -7.16 -7.52
C LYS A 73 -7.31 -7.56 -8.59
N GLY A 74 -7.81 -7.85 -9.78
CA GLY A 74 -6.98 -8.19 -10.92
C GLY A 74 -7.77 -8.32 -12.21
N VAL A 75 -7.04 -8.42 -13.31
CA VAL A 75 -7.59 -8.58 -14.66
C VAL A 75 -7.92 -10.04 -14.96
N SER A 76 -7.33 -10.95 -14.17
CA SER A 76 -7.57 -12.39 -14.19
C SER A 76 -7.86 -12.92 -12.79
N PRO A 77 -8.53 -14.09 -12.67
CA PRO A 77 -8.76 -14.73 -11.38
C PRO A 77 -7.46 -14.99 -10.61
N ILE A 78 -6.39 -15.40 -11.29
CA ILE A 78 -5.09 -15.68 -10.65
C ILE A 78 -4.53 -14.40 -10.02
N GLN A 79 -4.57 -13.28 -10.75
CA GLN A 79 -4.04 -12.02 -10.24
C GLN A 79 -4.85 -11.50 -9.06
N ALA A 80 -6.18 -11.57 -9.12
CA ALA A 80 -7.02 -11.15 -8.00
C ALA A 80 -6.76 -12.01 -6.74
N GLN A 81 -6.53 -13.31 -6.92
CA GLN A 81 -6.14 -14.22 -5.83
C GLN A 81 -4.74 -13.93 -5.27
N VAL A 82 -3.78 -13.59 -6.13
CA VAL A 82 -2.44 -13.16 -5.70
C VAL A 82 -2.53 -11.85 -4.93
N SER A 83 -3.27 -10.86 -5.45
CA SER A 83 -3.46 -9.54 -4.83
C SER A 83 -3.99 -9.67 -3.41
N ILE A 84 -5.08 -10.42 -3.19
CA ILE A 84 -5.64 -10.59 -1.84
C ILE A 84 -4.68 -11.31 -0.90
N THR A 85 -3.96 -12.31 -1.40
CA THR A 85 -3.07 -13.10 -0.55
C THR A 85 -1.83 -12.29 -0.17
N MET A 86 -1.30 -11.49 -1.09
CA MET A 86 -0.17 -10.58 -0.83
C MET A 86 -0.56 -9.46 0.13
N GLU A 87 -1.75 -8.87 0.01
CA GLU A 87 -2.27 -7.92 1.01
C GLU A 87 -2.39 -8.59 2.38
N ALA A 88 -2.93 -9.80 2.46
CA ALA A 88 -3.02 -10.51 3.74
C ALA A 88 -1.65 -10.79 4.38
N ILE A 89 -0.64 -11.12 3.57
CA ILE A 89 0.75 -11.32 4.03
C ILE A 89 1.35 -10.00 4.54
N GLU A 90 1.21 -8.92 3.77
CA GLU A 90 1.63 -7.58 4.15
C GLU A 90 1.09 -7.21 5.53
N ARG A 91 -0.23 -7.35 5.73
CA ARG A 91 -0.90 -7.04 7.00
C ARG A 91 -0.55 -8.01 8.11
N TYR A 92 -0.15 -9.25 7.82
CA TYR A 92 0.34 -10.19 8.83
C TYR A 92 1.75 -9.86 9.30
N CYS A 93 2.60 -9.42 8.38
CA CYS A 93 3.98 -9.05 8.64
C CYS A 93 4.10 -7.68 9.33
N SER A 94 3.12 -6.78 9.16
CA SER A 94 3.09 -5.48 9.85
C SER A 94 2.64 -5.54 11.30
N GLU A 95 1.99 -6.62 11.73
CA GLU A 95 1.43 -6.74 13.07
C GLU A 95 2.53 -6.83 14.13
N PHE A 96 2.46 -5.96 15.14
CA PHE A 96 3.35 -6.08 16.28
C PHE A 96 3.06 -7.35 17.09
N ARG A 97 4.11 -8.01 17.54
CA ARG A 97 4.03 -9.21 18.39
C ARG A 97 4.89 -9.02 19.62
N LYS A 98 4.46 -9.57 20.75
CA LYS A 98 5.19 -9.45 22.03
C LYS A 98 6.61 -10.00 21.96
N GLU A 99 6.87 -10.97 21.10
CA GLU A 99 8.22 -11.49 20.79
C GLU A 99 9.15 -10.45 20.14
N TYR A 100 8.63 -9.30 19.68
CA TYR A 100 9.43 -8.21 19.12
C TYR A 100 9.80 -7.15 20.16
N LEU A 101 9.29 -7.23 21.40
CA LEU A 101 9.60 -6.27 22.46
C LEU A 101 11.10 -6.13 22.71
N GLU A 102 11.83 -7.25 22.64
CA GLU A 102 13.28 -7.31 22.81
C GLU A 102 14.08 -6.69 21.65
N LYS A 103 13.43 -6.41 20.51
CA LYS A 103 14.04 -5.68 19.39
C LYS A 103 13.88 -4.16 19.51
N LEU A 104 13.01 -3.68 20.40
CA LEU A 104 12.74 -2.26 20.57
C LEU A 104 13.81 -1.61 21.44
N ILE A 105 14.21 -0.40 21.05
CA ILE A 105 15.01 0.49 21.89
C ILE A 105 14.07 1.50 22.52
N LYS A 106 14.05 1.60 23.85
CA LYS A 106 13.26 2.62 24.56
C LYS A 106 14.13 3.82 24.91
N GLY A 107 13.60 5.01 24.67
CA GLY A 107 14.24 6.27 25.05
C GLY A 107 13.62 7.48 24.38
N SER A 108 14.02 8.66 24.80
CA SER A 108 13.59 9.92 24.19
C SER A 108 14.52 10.32 23.04
N PHE A 109 13.99 11.07 22.07
CA PHE A 109 14.82 11.64 20.99
C PHE A 109 15.96 12.48 21.55
N HIS A 110 15.69 13.28 22.60
CA HIS A 110 16.69 14.12 23.27
C HIS A 110 17.91 13.32 23.74
N ASN A 111 17.71 12.13 24.31
CA ASN A 111 18.78 11.29 24.86
C ASN A 111 19.46 10.43 23.79
N LEU A 112 18.71 9.95 22.78
CA LEU A 112 19.22 8.99 21.80
C LEU A 112 19.95 9.66 20.63
N LYS A 113 19.62 10.90 20.27
CA LYS A 113 20.22 11.61 19.12
C LYS A 113 21.73 11.84 19.21
N SER A 114 22.31 11.82 20.42
CA SER A 114 23.76 11.94 20.59
C SER A 114 24.52 10.62 20.37
N HIS A 115 23.79 9.50 20.26
CA HIS A 115 24.36 8.16 20.20
C HIS A 115 24.05 7.43 18.89
N PHE A 116 22.95 7.77 18.24
CA PHE A 116 22.44 7.07 17.05
C PHE A 116 21.98 8.05 15.98
N ASN A 117 22.05 7.62 14.71
CA ASN A 117 21.25 8.21 13.66
C ASN A 117 19.77 7.88 13.93
N ILE A 118 18.94 8.91 14.08
CA ILE A 118 17.58 8.77 14.57
C ILE A 118 16.67 9.78 13.89
N LEU A 119 15.53 9.31 13.41
CA LEU A 119 14.52 10.16 12.79
C LEU A 119 13.93 11.08 13.85
N ASP A 120 13.91 12.39 13.58
CA ASP A 120 13.15 13.33 14.40
C ASP A 120 11.66 13.10 14.17
N PRO A 121 10.87 12.70 15.18
CA PRO A 121 9.45 12.39 14.97
C PRO A 121 8.63 13.56 14.43
N ARG A 122 9.12 14.80 14.56
CA ARG A 122 8.48 15.98 13.96
C ARG A 122 8.45 15.94 12.43
N ASP A 123 9.37 15.24 11.80
CA ASP A 123 9.44 15.09 10.34
C ASP A 123 8.35 14.14 9.81
N LEU A 124 7.66 13.40 10.69
CA LEU A 124 6.51 12.55 10.34
C LEU A 124 5.17 13.31 10.27
N ILE A 125 5.20 14.65 10.26
CA ILE A 125 4.01 15.51 10.18
C ILE A 125 3.00 15.16 11.28
N LEU A 126 3.44 15.31 12.53
CA LEU A 126 2.64 14.92 13.68
C LEU A 126 1.29 15.64 13.74
N SER A 127 0.25 14.89 14.11
CA SER A 127 -1.07 15.43 14.36
C SER A 127 -1.03 16.48 15.49
N ARG A 128 -1.93 17.47 15.43
CA ARG A 128 -2.16 18.42 16.54
C ARG A 128 -2.58 17.75 17.86
N PHE A 129 -3.01 16.49 17.79
CA PHE A 129 -3.39 15.67 18.94
C PHE A 129 -2.23 14.80 19.46
N SER A 130 -1.04 14.92 18.88
CA SER A 130 0.15 14.24 19.37
C SER A 130 0.53 14.78 20.74
N ASP A 131 0.88 13.88 21.65
CA ASP A 131 1.42 14.22 22.96
C ASP A 131 2.95 14.38 22.91
N TYR A 132 3.58 14.38 21.73
CA TYR A 132 5.03 14.31 21.62
C TYR A 132 5.77 15.58 22.08
N ASP A 133 6.85 15.39 22.82
CA ASP A 133 7.95 16.33 23.00
C ASP A 133 9.27 15.55 23.00
N ASP A 134 10.40 16.22 22.76
CA ASP A 134 11.69 15.54 22.55
C ASP A 134 12.23 14.83 23.81
N GLY A 135 11.69 15.14 25.00
CA GLY A 135 12.02 14.51 26.27
C GLY A 135 11.19 13.27 26.60
N LYS A 136 10.07 13.05 25.91
CA LYS A 136 9.21 11.87 26.12
C LYS A 136 9.83 10.60 25.54
N GLU A 137 9.70 9.52 26.30
CA GLU A 137 10.16 8.21 25.87
C GLU A 137 9.14 7.56 24.93
N ILE A 138 9.66 7.05 23.82
CA ILE A 138 8.94 6.19 22.88
C ILE A 138 9.80 4.97 22.57
N SER A 139 9.20 4.01 21.88
CA SER A 139 9.90 2.84 21.39
C SER A 139 10.37 3.04 19.96
N TRP A 140 11.62 2.65 19.72
CA TRP A 140 12.31 2.80 18.44
C TRP A 140 12.68 1.43 17.89
N ILE A 141 12.75 1.33 16.58
CA ILE A 141 13.25 0.15 15.88
C ILE A 141 14.24 0.56 14.80
N TRP A 142 15.21 -0.31 14.53
CA TRP A 142 16.16 -0.12 13.45
C TRP A 142 15.48 -0.27 12.09
N GLY A 143 15.65 0.73 11.24
CA GLY A 143 15.43 0.70 9.80
C GLY A 143 16.73 0.99 9.04
N CYS A 144 16.60 1.18 7.74
CA CYS A 144 17.69 1.58 6.87
C CYS A 144 17.23 2.78 6.03
N ASP A 145 18.01 3.85 6.06
CA ASP A 145 17.88 4.96 5.12
C ASP A 145 18.57 4.57 3.80
N LEU A 146 17.78 4.41 2.74
CA LEU A 146 18.28 4.05 1.42
C LEU A 146 19.04 5.19 0.73
N SER A 147 18.78 6.45 1.10
CA SER A 147 19.46 7.62 0.52
C SER A 147 20.83 7.84 1.17
N GLY A 148 20.90 7.74 2.50
CA GLY A 148 22.13 7.81 3.27
C GLY A 148 22.94 6.52 3.32
N GLU A 149 22.37 5.39 2.88
CA GLU A 149 22.94 4.03 2.99
C GLU A 149 23.36 3.67 4.43
N GLU A 150 22.55 4.09 5.41
CA GLU A 150 22.88 3.94 6.83
C GLU A 150 21.73 3.37 7.67
N ASP A 151 22.09 2.77 8.80
CA ASP A 151 21.12 2.34 9.80
C ASP A 151 20.51 3.59 10.48
N ILE A 152 19.19 3.59 10.64
CA ILE A 152 18.46 4.70 11.29
C ILE A 152 17.46 4.14 12.30
N LEU A 153 17.31 4.81 13.46
CA LEU A 153 16.22 4.53 14.38
C LEU A 153 14.97 5.30 13.99
N VAL A 154 13.85 4.59 13.86
CA VAL A 154 12.54 5.16 13.57
C VAL A 154 11.53 4.77 14.66
N PRO A 155 10.50 5.60 14.92
CA PRO A 155 9.45 5.25 15.88
C PRO A 155 8.77 3.93 15.51
N ALA A 156 8.63 3.01 16.47
CA ALA A 156 8.05 1.69 16.22
C ALA A 156 6.57 1.78 15.77
N CYS A 157 5.84 2.80 16.22
CA CYS A 157 4.46 3.07 15.79
C CYS A 157 4.32 3.52 14.33
N ALA A 158 5.42 3.92 13.67
CA ALA A 158 5.47 4.24 12.24
C ALA A 158 5.79 3.00 11.37
N VAL A 159 6.17 1.88 11.99
CA VAL A 159 6.58 0.64 11.30
C VAL A 159 5.53 -0.46 11.46
N TYR A 160 5.00 -0.62 12.68
CA TYR A 160 4.04 -1.68 12.98
C TYR A 160 2.60 -1.17 12.96
N HIS A 161 1.70 -2.01 12.46
CA HIS A 161 0.27 -1.76 12.50
C HIS A 161 -0.51 -3.06 12.79
N PRO A 162 -1.34 -3.10 13.85
CA PRO A 162 -1.46 -2.08 14.91
C PRO A 162 -0.24 -2.09 15.86
N TYR A 163 -0.05 -0.99 16.59
CA TYR A 163 0.99 -0.85 17.61
C TYR A 163 0.53 0.04 18.77
N HIS A 164 0.72 -0.43 20.02
CA HIS A 164 0.16 0.21 21.22
C HIS A 164 1.05 0.12 22.47
N GLU A 165 2.37 -0.08 22.31
CA GLU A 165 3.27 -0.29 23.46
C GLU A 165 3.79 1.01 24.10
N ASP A 166 3.60 2.15 23.45
CA ASP A 166 4.03 3.46 23.95
C ASP A 166 2.96 4.10 24.85
N ASN A 167 3.42 4.81 25.89
CA ASN A 167 2.54 5.48 26.85
C ASN A 167 2.02 6.84 26.38
N ILE A 168 2.43 7.28 25.19
CA ILE A 168 2.03 8.56 24.61
C ILE A 168 1.46 8.34 23.21
N LEU A 169 0.54 9.20 22.81
CA LEU A 169 0.09 9.23 21.43
C LEU A 169 1.09 10.02 20.58
N LEU A 170 2.07 9.34 19.97
CA LEU A 170 2.92 9.98 18.96
C LEU A 170 2.10 10.24 17.68
N MET A 171 1.58 9.18 17.09
CA MET A 171 0.68 9.20 15.93
C MET A 171 -0.22 7.97 15.93
N SER A 172 -1.35 8.03 15.22
CA SER A 172 -2.14 6.83 14.95
C SER A 172 -1.40 5.94 13.95
N THR A 173 -1.25 4.65 14.27
CA THR A 173 -0.66 3.69 13.33
C THR A 173 -1.57 3.51 12.12
N HIS A 174 -0.96 3.33 10.95
CA HIS A 174 -1.66 3.15 9.69
C HIS A 174 -0.87 2.19 8.78
N THR A 175 -1.44 1.83 7.65
CA THR A 175 -0.80 0.89 6.71
C THR A 175 -0.11 1.54 5.53
N ASN A 176 -0.10 2.88 5.46
CA ASN A 176 0.55 3.62 4.38
C ASN A 176 2.02 3.20 4.25
N GLY A 177 2.42 2.74 3.07
CA GLY A 177 3.79 2.35 2.73
C GLY A 177 4.21 0.95 3.18
N ILE A 178 3.29 0.20 3.81
CA ILE A 178 3.52 -1.22 4.09
C ILE A 178 3.24 -1.98 2.80
N ALA A 179 4.18 -2.80 2.36
CA ALA A 179 4.01 -3.56 1.12
C ALA A 179 4.67 -4.94 1.20
N ALA A 180 4.11 -5.87 0.43
CA ALA A 180 4.72 -7.17 0.14
C ALA A 180 5.10 -7.29 -1.34
N GLY A 181 6.11 -8.12 -1.61
CA GLY A 181 6.61 -8.37 -2.96
C GLY A 181 7.25 -9.75 -3.07
N ASN A 182 7.56 -10.19 -4.29
CA ASN A 182 8.28 -11.46 -4.47
C ASN A 182 9.76 -11.37 -4.05
N THR A 183 10.28 -10.15 -3.97
CA THR A 183 11.61 -9.81 -3.44
C THR A 183 11.51 -8.57 -2.54
N ILE A 184 12.57 -8.29 -1.78
CA ILE A 184 12.61 -7.09 -0.94
C ILE A 184 12.58 -5.81 -1.78
N GLU A 185 13.23 -5.79 -2.94
CA GLU A 185 13.23 -4.65 -3.85
C GLU A 185 11.84 -4.37 -4.42
N GLU A 186 11.04 -5.41 -4.68
CA GLU A 186 9.64 -5.24 -5.08
C GLU A 186 8.79 -4.67 -3.95
N ALA A 187 8.97 -5.15 -2.73
CA ALA A 187 8.25 -4.64 -1.57
C ALA A 187 8.61 -3.17 -1.32
N VAL A 188 9.90 -2.83 -1.37
CA VAL A 188 10.39 -1.45 -1.18
C VAL A 188 9.81 -0.50 -2.23
N ILE A 189 9.87 -0.83 -3.53
CA ILE A 189 9.35 0.08 -4.56
C ILE A 189 7.83 0.22 -4.49
N HIS A 190 7.11 -0.83 -4.09
CA HIS A 190 5.66 -0.77 -3.91
C HIS A 190 5.30 0.10 -2.71
N GLY A 191 5.98 -0.08 -1.57
CA GLY A 191 5.77 0.77 -0.39
C GLY A 191 6.07 2.25 -0.68
N LEU A 192 7.17 2.53 -1.39
CA LEU A 192 7.48 3.89 -1.84
C LEU A 192 6.41 4.45 -2.77
N ALA A 193 5.92 3.64 -3.72
CA ALA A 193 4.88 4.07 -4.64
C ALA A 193 3.57 4.41 -3.92
N GLU A 194 3.18 3.62 -2.93
CA GLU A 194 2.01 3.90 -2.11
C GLU A 194 2.16 5.19 -1.29
N VAL A 195 3.34 5.44 -0.70
CA VAL A 195 3.60 6.70 0.03
C VAL A 195 3.47 7.91 -0.90
N ILE A 196 4.02 7.83 -2.11
CA ILE A 196 3.93 8.90 -3.12
C ILE A 196 2.49 9.09 -3.60
N GLU A 197 1.73 7.99 -3.78
CA GLU A 197 0.29 8.05 -4.10
C GLU A 197 -0.49 8.83 -3.03
N ARG A 198 -0.25 8.53 -1.75
CA ARG A 198 -0.94 9.18 -0.63
C ARG A 198 -0.53 10.64 -0.45
N ASP A 199 0.73 10.97 -0.71
CA ASP A 199 1.21 12.36 -0.71
C ASP A 199 0.50 13.18 -1.80
N ALA A 200 0.55 12.70 -3.05
CA ALA A 200 -0.12 13.33 -4.18
C ALA A 200 -1.63 13.50 -3.95
N TRP A 201 -2.29 12.46 -3.43
CA TRP A 201 -3.70 12.54 -3.07
C TRP A 201 -3.98 13.59 -1.99
N SER A 202 -3.14 13.64 -0.95
CA SER A 202 -3.29 14.62 0.15
C SER A 202 -3.15 16.05 -0.36
N ILE A 203 -2.19 16.31 -1.25
CA ILE A 203 -1.99 17.61 -1.89
C ILE A 203 -3.19 17.98 -2.77
N ALA A 204 -3.68 17.06 -3.60
CA ALA A 204 -4.85 17.29 -4.46
C ALA A 204 -6.10 17.61 -3.63
N GLN A 205 -6.34 16.87 -2.56
CA GLN A 205 -7.48 17.07 -1.67
C GLN A 205 -7.39 18.41 -0.90
N TYR A 206 -6.20 18.77 -0.42
CA TYR A 206 -5.97 20.02 0.32
C TYR A 206 -6.08 21.26 -0.60
N SER A 207 -5.41 21.23 -1.74
CA SER A 207 -5.38 22.33 -2.70
C SER A 207 -6.68 22.48 -3.48
N ARG A 208 -7.49 21.42 -3.54
CA ARG A 208 -8.66 21.27 -4.44
C ARG A 208 -8.30 21.50 -5.91
N GLN A 209 -7.02 21.35 -6.26
CA GLN A 209 -6.55 21.40 -7.64
C GLN A 209 -6.66 20.00 -8.22
N PHE A 210 -7.66 19.82 -9.06
CA PHE A 210 -7.80 18.63 -9.86
C PHE A 210 -7.52 19.02 -11.30
N HIS A 211 -6.54 18.38 -11.93
CA HIS A 211 -6.27 18.55 -13.35
C HIS A 211 -7.46 18.11 -14.22
N ASP A 212 -7.38 18.45 -15.50
CA ASP A 212 -8.34 17.98 -16.50
C ASP A 212 -8.37 16.46 -16.57
N ALA A 213 -9.47 15.92 -17.06
CA ALA A 213 -9.60 14.49 -17.27
C ALA A 213 -8.53 14.00 -18.26
N ILE A 214 -7.95 12.84 -17.96
CA ILE A 214 -7.01 12.19 -18.87
C ILE A 214 -7.79 11.67 -20.08
N PHE A 215 -7.34 12.07 -21.27
CA PHE A 215 -7.79 11.46 -22.51
C PHE A 215 -6.84 10.34 -22.89
N ILE A 216 -7.38 9.15 -23.13
CA ILE A 216 -6.62 7.98 -23.57
C ILE A 216 -6.91 7.77 -25.06
N GLU A 217 -5.87 7.91 -25.88
CA GLU A 217 -5.96 7.65 -27.31
C GLU A 217 -6.24 6.16 -27.58
N ASP A 218 -7.14 5.90 -28.53
CA ASP A 218 -7.48 4.56 -29.01
C ASP A 218 -6.40 4.05 -29.97
N VAL A 219 -5.33 3.54 -29.37
CA VAL A 219 -4.18 2.94 -30.05
C VAL A 219 -3.87 1.55 -29.44
N PRO A 220 -3.28 0.61 -30.22
CA PRO A 220 -3.04 -0.76 -29.75
C PRO A 220 -2.29 -0.86 -28.41
N GLU A 221 -1.41 0.10 -28.12
CA GLU A 221 -0.64 0.10 -26.88
C GLU A 221 -1.47 0.42 -25.63
N ASN A 222 -2.70 0.93 -25.79
CA ASN A 222 -3.64 1.25 -24.71
C ASN A 222 -4.84 0.28 -24.65
N GLU A 223 -4.86 -0.76 -25.49
CA GLU A 223 -5.96 -1.73 -25.60
C GLU A 223 -6.40 -2.28 -24.23
N PHE A 224 -5.43 -2.54 -23.34
CA PHE A 224 -5.71 -3.00 -21.99
C PHE A 224 -6.58 -2.01 -21.19
N ILE A 225 -6.15 -0.75 -21.12
CA ILE A 225 -6.84 0.29 -20.34
C ILE A 225 -8.22 0.57 -20.96
N ILE A 226 -8.28 0.68 -22.29
CA ILE A 226 -9.52 0.85 -23.04
C ILE A 226 -10.51 -0.29 -22.73
N GLY A 227 -10.03 -1.53 -22.72
CA GLY A 227 -10.84 -2.69 -22.36
C GLY A 227 -11.38 -2.65 -20.92
N VAL A 228 -10.69 -1.99 -19.98
CA VAL A 228 -11.21 -1.72 -18.63
C VAL A 228 -12.32 -0.66 -18.70
N PHE A 229 -12.09 0.47 -19.36
CA PHE A 229 -13.10 1.52 -19.53
C PHE A 229 -14.39 1.01 -20.19
N GLU A 230 -14.27 0.19 -21.23
CA GLU A 230 -15.44 -0.41 -21.90
C GLU A 230 -16.29 -1.27 -20.96
N ARG A 231 -15.67 -1.96 -19.99
CA ARG A 231 -16.42 -2.76 -18.99
C ARG A 231 -17.27 -1.87 -18.10
N PHE A 232 -16.70 -0.75 -17.64
CA PHE A 232 -17.44 0.23 -16.85
C PHE A 232 -18.56 0.89 -17.65
N GLU A 233 -18.30 1.26 -18.91
CA GLU A 233 -19.32 1.84 -19.80
C GLU A 233 -20.48 0.85 -20.04
N LYS A 234 -20.18 -0.41 -20.37
CA LYS A 234 -21.19 -1.49 -20.53
C LYS A 234 -21.98 -1.73 -19.24
N ALA A 235 -21.35 -1.52 -18.08
CA ALA A 235 -21.98 -1.57 -16.77
C ALA A 235 -22.80 -0.31 -16.41
N ALA A 236 -22.87 0.69 -17.29
CA ALA A 236 -23.47 1.99 -17.02
C ALA A 236 -22.85 2.67 -15.78
N ILE A 237 -21.52 2.65 -15.71
CA ILE A 237 -20.72 3.35 -14.71
C ILE A 237 -19.77 4.29 -15.46
N GLU A 238 -19.90 5.58 -15.19
CA GLU A 238 -19.03 6.60 -15.73
C GLU A 238 -17.71 6.59 -14.95
N ILE A 239 -16.57 6.66 -15.65
CA ILE A 239 -15.24 6.84 -15.03
C ILE A 239 -14.56 8.06 -15.60
N VAL A 240 -13.93 8.82 -14.70
CA VAL A 240 -13.01 9.91 -15.04
C VAL A 240 -11.68 9.65 -14.35
N ALA A 241 -10.61 9.52 -15.13
CA ALA A 241 -9.24 9.47 -14.62
C ALA A 241 -8.61 10.87 -14.62
N LYS A 242 -7.79 11.16 -13.61
CA LYS A 242 -7.07 12.43 -13.45
C LYS A 242 -5.62 12.18 -13.06
N ASP A 243 -4.73 12.99 -13.61
CA ASP A 243 -3.32 12.99 -13.25
C ASP A 243 -3.12 13.83 -11.98
N LEU A 244 -2.52 13.22 -10.95
CA LEU A 244 -2.16 13.85 -9.68
C LEU A 244 -0.64 13.91 -9.49
N THR A 245 0.15 13.66 -10.53
CA THR A 245 1.62 13.63 -10.46
C THR A 245 2.18 14.91 -9.85
N THR A 246 2.99 14.76 -8.81
CA THR A 246 3.64 15.85 -8.08
C THR A 246 5.08 16.07 -8.56
N ASP A 247 5.81 16.94 -7.86
CA ASP A 247 7.22 17.24 -8.10
C ASP A 247 8.15 16.02 -7.95
N VAL A 248 7.71 14.96 -7.27
CA VAL A 248 8.42 13.67 -7.21
C VAL A 248 8.56 13.04 -8.60
N GLY A 249 7.65 13.34 -9.52
CA GLY A 249 7.74 12.94 -10.94
C GLY A 249 7.35 11.49 -11.23
N MET A 250 6.90 10.73 -10.24
CA MET A 250 6.28 9.42 -10.49
C MET A 250 4.80 9.61 -10.85
N PRO A 251 4.31 9.01 -11.96
CA PRO A 251 2.90 9.03 -12.30
C PRO A 251 1.99 8.58 -11.16
N VAL A 252 1.02 9.44 -10.81
CA VAL A 252 -0.06 9.12 -9.86
C VAL A 252 -1.40 9.42 -10.51
N ILE A 253 -2.25 8.41 -10.67
CA ILE A 253 -3.54 8.52 -11.33
C ILE A 253 -4.66 8.30 -10.32
N ALA A 254 -5.67 9.16 -10.33
CA ALA A 254 -6.91 9.00 -9.59
C ALA A 254 -8.07 8.74 -10.55
N ALA A 255 -8.75 7.62 -10.38
CA ALA A 255 -9.96 7.26 -11.11
C ALA A 255 -11.19 7.47 -10.21
N PHE A 256 -12.14 8.26 -10.69
CA PHE A 256 -13.42 8.51 -10.02
C PHE A 256 -14.53 7.86 -10.82
N SER A 257 -15.41 7.12 -10.15
CA SER A 257 -16.53 6.44 -10.78
C SER A 257 -17.87 6.92 -10.25
N ARG A 258 -18.87 6.95 -11.13
CA ARG A 258 -20.26 7.25 -10.79
C ARG A 258 -21.18 6.23 -11.44
N ASP A 259 -21.98 5.58 -10.61
CA ASP A 259 -22.98 4.64 -11.08
C ASP A 259 -24.22 5.39 -11.61
N LEU A 260 -24.59 5.11 -12.86
CA LEU A 260 -25.72 5.75 -13.56
C LEU A 260 -27.05 5.02 -13.34
N VAL A 261 -27.02 3.84 -12.74
CA VAL A 261 -28.19 3.00 -12.43
C VAL A 261 -28.52 3.09 -10.94
N CYS A 262 -27.52 2.91 -10.08
CA CYS A 262 -27.64 3.02 -8.63
C CYS A 262 -27.34 4.46 -8.17
N LEU A 263 -28.28 5.37 -8.45
CA LEU A 263 -28.10 6.82 -8.21
C LEU A 263 -27.90 7.21 -6.73
N THR A 264 -28.20 6.30 -5.79
CA THR A 264 -27.98 6.50 -4.36
C THR A 264 -26.56 6.15 -3.91
N MET A 265 -25.79 5.46 -4.76
CA MET A 265 -24.40 5.11 -4.46
C MET A 265 -23.54 6.37 -4.54
N ALA A 266 -22.74 6.62 -3.50
CA ALA A 266 -21.74 7.67 -3.55
C ALA A 266 -20.69 7.34 -4.64
N PRO A 267 -20.09 8.35 -5.27
CA PRO A 267 -18.95 8.12 -6.16
C PRO A 267 -17.85 7.33 -5.45
N ILE A 268 -17.23 6.39 -6.17
CA ILE A 268 -16.12 5.58 -5.67
C ILE A 268 -14.85 6.00 -6.39
N ASP A 269 -13.78 6.15 -5.63
CA ASP A 269 -12.46 6.55 -6.07
C ASP A 269 -11.44 5.40 -5.96
N GLY A 270 -10.47 5.41 -6.86
CA GLY A 270 -9.32 4.52 -6.86
C GLY A 270 -8.06 5.30 -7.25
N PHE A 271 -6.93 4.90 -6.69
CA PHE A 271 -5.65 5.54 -6.90
C PHE A 271 -4.61 4.50 -7.31
N GLY A 272 -3.65 4.93 -8.13
CA GLY A 272 -2.52 4.12 -8.52
C GLY A 272 -1.29 4.99 -8.76
N ALA A 273 -0.13 4.52 -8.31
CA ALA A 273 1.15 5.16 -8.58
C ALA A 273 2.19 4.15 -9.06
N HIS A 274 2.89 4.50 -10.14
CA HIS A 274 3.88 3.61 -10.74
C HIS A 274 4.81 4.37 -11.69
N LEU A 275 6.05 3.87 -11.88
CA LEU A 275 7.01 4.44 -12.85
C LEU A 275 6.55 4.33 -14.32
N ASP A 276 5.58 3.46 -14.58
CA ASP A 276 4.91 3.32 -15.88
C ASP A 276 3.48 3.85 -15.72
N PRO A 277 3.10 4.95 -16.40
CA PRO A 277 1.78 5.55 -16.25
C PRO A 277 0.64 4.59 -16.63
N LYS A 278 0.89 3.60 -17.48
CA LYS A 278 -0.12 2.60 -17.87
C LYS A 278 -0.46 1.61 -16.76
N VAL A 279 0.50 1.38 -15.86
CA VAL A 279 0.28 0.56 -14.66
C VAL A 279 -0.37 1.39 -13.54
N ALA A 280 -0.12 2.70 -13.52
CA ALA A 280 -0.75 3.61 -12.57
C ALA A 280 -2.24 3.86 -12.90
N THR A 281 -2.61 3.81 -14.19
CA THR A 281 -3.97 4.06 -14.71
C THR A 281 -4.87 2.84 -14.56
#